data_AF-A0A9N9H749-F1
#
_entry.id   AF-A0A9N9H749-F1
#
_cell.length_a   1.000
_cell.length_b   1.000
_cell.length_c   1.000
_cell.angle_alpha   90.00
_cell.angle_beta   90.00
_cell.angle_gamma   90.00
#
_symmetry.space_group_name_H-M   'P 1'
#
loop_
_entity.id
_entity.type
_entity.pdbx_description
1 polymer ?
#
loop_
_entity_poly.entity_id
_entity_poly.type
_entity_poly.pdbx_seq_one_letter_code
_entity_poly.pdbx_strand_id
1 'polypeptide(L)'
;MTGIIKITFCYLEHNNHKIYLDTIIFAPNYRQFPDEAKEDIKYYTSKGLNMYMQLSILEDKYLGIFFLSQDLFLTIQSFKQHNKVDNEAFILLEKLLNNKAQDLN
;
A
#
# COMPACT_ATOMS: atom_id res chain seq x y z
N MET A 1 -3.19 -9.99 -34.04
CA MET A 1 -1.72 -9.89 -33.98
C MET A 1 -1.27 -10.50 -32.67
N THR A 2 -0.52 -11.60 -32.70
CA THR A 2 0.02 -12.27 -31.52
C THR A 2 1.45 -11.79 -31.30
N GLY A 3 1.68 -11.03 -30.22
CA GLY A 3 3.02 -10.62 -29.81
C GLY A 3 3.72 -11.74 -29.05
N ILE A 4 5.01 -11.95 -29.32
CA ILE A 4 5.86 -12.88 -28.59
C ILE A 4 6.71 -12.07 -27.62
N ILE A 5 6.60 -12.37 -26.32
CA ILE A 5 7.48 -11.83 -25.30
C ILE A 5 8.63 -12.82 -25.09
N LYS A 6 9.86 -12.35 -25.30
CA LYS A 6 11.07 -13.13 -25.03
C LYS A 6 11.73 -12.60 -23.76
N ILE A 7 11.81 -13.44 -22.73
CA ILE A 7 12.56 -13.13 -21.51
C ILE A 7 14.04 -13.32 -21.83
N THR A 8 14.82 -12.25 -21.72
CA THR A 8 16.26 -12.26 -22.04
C THR A 8 17.10 -12.82 -20.90
N PHE A 9 16.72 -12.53 -19.65
CA PHE A 9 17.38 -13.05 -18.46
C PHE A 9 16.41 -13.05 -17.27
N CYS A 10 16.66 -13.95 -16.33
CA CYS A 10 16.01 -14.01 -15.03
C CYS A 10 17.10 -14.28 -13.99
N TYR A 11 17.26 -13.38 -13.02
CA TYR A 11 18.21 -13.55 -11.93
C TYR A 11 17.49 -14.20 -10.75
N LEU A 12 18.01 -15.33 -10.29
CA LEU A 12 17.47 -16.09 -9.15
C LEU A 12 18.21 -15.78 -7.83
N GLU A 13 19.05 -14.75 -7.85
CA GLU A 13 19.88 -14.31 -6.73
C GLU A 13 19.87 -12.77 -6.66
N HIS A 14 19.89 -12.23 -5.45
CA HIS A 14 20.01 -10.79 -5.20
C HIS A 14 21.12 -10.56 -4.18
N ASN A 15 22.09 -9.69 -4.49
CA ASN A 15 23.23 -9.37 -3.61
C ASN A 15 23.95 -10.63 -3.07
N ASN A 16 24.26 -11.61 -3.93
CA ASN A 16 24.90 -12.88 -3.55
C ASN A 16 24.10 -13.74 -2.54
N HIS A 17 22.82 -13.44 -2.34
CA HIS A 17 21.91 -14.27 -1.57
C HIS A 17 20.95 -15.01 -2.51
N LYS A 18 20.78 -16.31 -2.27
CA LYS A 18 19.79 -17.13 -2.97
C LYS A 18 18.39 -16.64 -2.64
N ILE A 19 17.58 -16.42 -3.67
CA ILE A 19 16.16 -16.13 -3.50
C ILE A 19 15.47 -17.47 -3.27
N TYR A 20 15.24 -17.81 -1.99
CA TYR A 20 14.54 -19.03 -1.63
C TYR A 20 13.06 -18.92 -1.98
N LEU A 21 12.54 -19.82 -2.81
CA LEU A 21 11.12 -19.90 -3.15
C LEU A 21 10.21 -19.93 -1.91
N ASP A 22 10.69 -20.49 -0.80
CA ASP A 22 9.96 -20.55 0.46
C ASP A 22 9.63 -19.15 1.01
N THR A 23 10.48 -18.14 0.77
CA THR A 23 10.21 -16.74 1.17
C THR A 23 9.06 -16.11 0.39
N ILE A 24 8.69 -16.65 -0.77
CA ILE A 24 7.50 -16.23 -1.53
C ILE A 24 6.23 -16.62 -0.78
N ILE A 25 6.24 -17.69 0.02
CA ILE A 25 5.10 -18.08 0.85
C ILE A 25 4.93 -17.11 2.03
N PHE A 26 6.04 -16.54 2.51
CA PHE A 26 6.04 -15.57 3.61
C PHE A 26 5.55 -14.17 3.19
N ALA A 27 5.83 -13.74 1.95
CA ALA A 27 5.58 -12.36 1.55
C ALA A 27 4.09 -11.94 1.46
N PRO A 28 3.12 -12.75 0.98
CA PRO A 28 1.72 -12.35 0.93
C PRO A 28 0.97 -12.66 2.23
N ASN A 29 1.24 -13.81 2.85
CA ASN A 29 0.45 -14.31 3.98
C ASN A 29 0.75 -13.60 5.30
N TYR A 30 1.95 -13.02 5.46
CA TYR A 30 2.35 -12.33 6.69
C TYR A 30 2.36 -10.80 6.57
N ARG A 31 2.10 -10.26 5.36
CA ARG A 31 1.98 -8.80 5.16
C ARG A 31 0.60 -8.24 5.52
N GLN A 32 -0.41 -9.10 5.63
CA GLN A 32 -1.75 -8.64 5.96
C GLN A 32 -1.92 -8.58 7.47
N PHE A 33 -2.20 -7.39 7.99
CA PHE A 33 -2.60 -7.25 9.39
C PHE A 33 -3.90 -8.03 9.66
N PRO A 34 -4.05 -8.62 10.85
CA PRO A 34 -5.32 -9.18 11.28
C PRO A 34 -6.42 -8.12 11.27
N ASP A 35 -7.67 -8.54 11.10
CA ASP A 35 -8.78 -7.61 10.93
C ASP A 35 -9.00 -6.74 12.18
N GLU A 36 -8.73 -7.27 13.37
CA GLU A 36 -8.73 -6.51 14.64
C GLU A 36 -7.72 -5.36 14.61
N ALA A 37 -6.49 -5.64 14.15
CA ALA A 37 -5.44 -4.63 14.01
C ALA A 37 -5.80 -3.60 12.92
N LYS A 38 -6.45 -4.01 11.83
CA LYS A 38 -6.93 -3.08 10.79
C LYS A 38 -8.00 -2.12 11.32
N GLU A 39 -8.94 -2.59 12.13
CA GLU A 39 -9.97 -1.73 12.73
C GLU A 39 -9.36 -0.73 13.71
N ASP A 40 -8.37 -1.14 14.50
CA ASP A 40 -7.60 -0.22 15.34
C ASP A 40 -6.83 0.82 14.51
N ILE A 41 -6.11 0.40 13.46
CA ILE A 41 -5.39 1.32 12.55
C ILE A 41 -6.36 2.34 11.95
N LYS A 42 -7.55 1.89 11.52
CA LYS A 42 -8.61 2.75 10.99
C LYS A 42 -9.10 3.74 12.05
N TYR A 43 -9.35 3.28 13.26
CA TYR A 43 -9.75 4.14 14.37
C TYR A 43 -8.68 5.20 14.68
N TYR A 44 -7.41 4.81 14.86
CA TYR A 44 -6.32 5.75 15.16
C TYR A 44 -6.09 6.74 14.01
N THR A 45 -6.22 6.28 12.76
CA THR A 45 -6.16 7.14 11.58
C THR A 45 -7.28 8.17 11.58
N SER A 46 -8.51 7.79 11.96
CA SER A 46 -9.64 8.72 12.09
C SER A 46 -9.43 9.78 13.18
N LYS A 47 -8.63 9.46 14.20
CA LYS A 47 -8.25 10.37 15.29
C LYS A 47 -7.03 11.24 14.96
N GLY A 48 -6.45 11.08 13.77
CA GLY A 48 -5.33 11.89 13.31
C GLY A 48 -3.98 11.51 13.93
N LEU A 49 -3.86 10.33 14.55
CA LEU A 49 -2.59 9.87 15.09
C LEU A 49 -1.57 9.67 13.97
N ASN A 50 -0.33 10.09 14.22
CA ASN A 50 0.76 9.86 13.27
C ASN A 50 1.17 8.37 13.25
N MET A 51 1.84 7.94 12.18
CA MET A 51 2.19 6.54 11.96
C MET A 51 3.05 5.96 13.10
N TYR A 52 4.00 6.73 13.64
CA TYR A 52 4.89 6.24 14.71
C TYR A 52 4.15 6.02 16.03
N MET A 53 3.19 6.90 16.37
CA MET A 53 2.32 6.71 17.52
C MET A 53 1.42 5.49 17.34
N GLN A 54 0.86 5.30 16.15
CA GLN A 54 0.07 4.11 15.84
C GLN A 54 0.91 2.84 15.96
N LEU A 55 2.12 2.84 15.40
CA LEU A 55 3.04 1.70 15.45
C LEU A 55 3.35 1.29 16.89
N SER A 56 3.76 2.24 17.75
CA SER A 56 4.07 1.97 19.15
C SER A 56 2.87 1.37 19.91
N ILE A 57 1.66 1.91 19.70
CA ILE A 57 0.45 1.39 20.36
C ILE A 57 0.14 -0.03 19.86
N LEU A 58 0.31 -0.29 18.57
CA LEU A 58 0.02 -1.60 17.96
C LEU A 58 1.02 -2.67 18.40
N GLU A 59 2.31 -2.34 18.46
CA GLU A 59 3.36 -3.24 18.96
C GLU A 59 3.12 -3.62 20.43
N ASP A 60 2.68 -2.67 21.26
CA ASP A 60 2.33 -2.93 22.66
C ASP A 60 1.05 -3.78 22.79
N LYS A 61 0.05 -3.55 21.93
CA LYS A 61 -1.25 -4.22 21.97
C LYS A 61 -1.22 -5.65 21.41
N TYR A 62 -0.45 -5.88 20.35
CA TYR A 62 -0.44 -7.13 19.61
C TYR A 62 0.92 -7.84 19.70
N LEU A 63 1.19 -8.40 20.87
CA LEU A 63 2.41 -9.17 21.11
C LEU A 63 2.46 -10.39 20.17
N GLY A 64 3.49 -10.46 19.32
CA GLY A 64 3.69 -11.54 18.35
C GLY A 64 3.28 -11.19 16.92
N ILE A 65 2.74 -9.99 16.68
CA ILE A 65 2.56 -9.46 15.33
C ILE A 65 3.76 -8.57 14.99
N PHE A 66 4.38 -8.84 13.84
CA PHE A 66 5.41 -7.95 13.30
C PHE A 66 4.76 -6.88 12.42
N PHE A 67 4.89 -5.62 12.82
CA PHE A 67 4.37 -4.49 12.06
C PHE A 67 5.45 -3.88 11.18
N LEU A 68 5.43 -4.21 9.89
CA LEU A 68 6.32 -3.53 8.94
C LEU A 68 5.84 -2.10 8.70
N SER A 69 6.73 -1.12 8.89
CA SER A 69 6.41 0.31 8.72
C SER A 69 5.83 0.63 7.35
N GLN A 70 6.28 -0.06 6.30
CA GLN A 70 5.77 0.12 4.95
C GLN A 70 4.32 -0.34 4.81
N ASP A 71 3.98 -1.50 5.37
CA ASP A 71 2.61 -2.04 5.31
C ASP A 71 1.66 -1.19 6.15
N LEU A 72 2.12 -0.70 7.31
CA LEU A 72 1.36 0.24 8.14
C LEU A 72 1.11 1.55 7.41
N PHE A 73 2.12 2.11 6.76
CA PHE A 73 1.98 3.33 5.95
C PHE A 73 0.94 3.15 4.84
N LEU A 74 1.03 2.05 4.08
CA LEU A 74 0.08 1.76 3.00
C LEU A 74 -1.35 1.60 3.52
N THR A 75 -1.53 0.92 4.66
CA THR A 75 -2.84 0.72 5.30
C THR A 75 -3.43 2.03 5.81
N ILE A 76 -2.62 2.90 6.44
CA ILE A 76 -3.06 4.23 6.85
C ILE A 76 -3.46 5.06 5.62
N GLN A 77 -2.68 4.99 4.54
CA GLN A 77 -2.99 5.72 3.31
C GLN A 77 -4.28 5.23 2.66
N SER A 78 -4.54 3.91 2.61
CA SER A 78 -5.81 3.41 2.07
C SER A 78 -7.01 3.97 2.83
N PHE A 79 -6.94 4.05 4.17
CA PHE A 79 -8.03 4.64 4.96
C PHE A 79 -8.16 6.16 4.77
N LYS A 80 -7.05 6.88 4.60
CA LYS A 80 -7.09 8.31 4.28
C LYS A 80 -7.67 8.59 2.89
N GLN A 81 -7.34 7.76 1.90
CA GLN A 81 -7.87 7.87 0.55
C GLN A 81 -9.36 7.56 0.48
N HIS A 82 -9.84 6.55 1.19
CA HIS A 82 -11.28 6.28 1.30
C HIS A 82 -12.06 7.46 1.92
N ASN A 83 -11.43 8.27 2.76
CA ASN A 83 -12.03 9.45 3.38
C ASN A 83 -11.80 10.75 2.60
N LYS A 84 -10.92 10.74 1.58
CA LYS A 84 -10.72 11.85 0.66
C LYS A 84 -11.47 11.54 -0.63
N VAL A 85 -12.73 11.98 -0.68
CA VAL A 85 -13.52 12.03 -1.93
C VAL A 85 -12.83 12.89 -3.00
N ASP A 86 -11.86 13.73 -2.60
CA ASP A 86 -11.09 14.60 -3.48
C ASP A 86 -9.61 14.20 -3.51
N ASN A 87 -9.29 13.20 -4.34
CA ASN A 87 -7.92 12.95 -4.75
C ASN A 87 -7.48 14.15 -5.63
N GLU A 88 -6.43 14.88 -5.24
CA GLU A 88 -5.94 16.05 -5.99
C GLU A 88 -5.65 15.71 -7.47
N ALA A 89 -5.19 14.48 -7.73
CA ALA A 89 -4.99 13.98 -9.09
C ALA A 89 -6.33 13.77 -9.84
N PHE A 90 -7.40 13.38 -9.14
CA PHE A 90 -8.74 13.26 -9.70
C PHE A 90 -9.35 14.63 -10.01
N ILE A 91 -9.23 15.61 -9.09
CA ILE A 91 -9.65 16.99 -9.35
C ILE A 91 -8.89 17.59 -10.53
N LEU A 92 -7.58 17.34 -10.61
CA LEU A 92 -6.76 17.79 -11.72
C LEU A 92 -7.21 17.14 -13.03
N LEU A 93 -7.51 15.85 -13.02
CA LEU A 93 -8.02 15.12 -14.18
C LEU A 93 -9.36 15.69 -14.67
N GLU A 94 -10.31 15.93 -13.76
CA GLU A 94 -11.58 16.57 -14.11
C GLU A 94 -11.38 17.96 -14.72
N LYS A 95 -10.51 18.79 -14.14
CA LYS A 95 -10.17 20.12 -14.70
C LYS A 95 -9.59 20.01 -16.10
N LEU A 96 -8.69 19.06 -16.34
CA LEU A 96 -8.09 18.84 -17.66
C LEU A 96 -9.11 18.36 -18.69
N LEU A 97 -10.04 17.48 -18.30
CA LEU A 97 -11.11 17.00 -19.18
C LEU A 97 -12.08 18.13 -19.55
N ASN A 98 -12.46 18.98 -18.59
CA ASN A 98 -13.34 20.12 -18.84
C ASN A 98 -12.70 21.16 -19.75
N ASN A 99 -11.42 21.49 -19.56
CA ASN A 99 -10.70 22.42 -20.45
C ASN A 99 -10.61 21.87 -21.88
N LYS A 100 -10.31 20.57 -22.04
CA LYS A 100 -10.27 19.93 -23.36
C LYS A 100 -11.62 20.00 -24.09
N ALA A 101 -12.74 19.88 -23.37
CA ALA A 101 -14.07 20.01 -23.95
C ALA A 101 -14.40 21.44 -24.39
N GLN A 102 -13.81 22.45 -23.74
CA GLN A 102 -13.96 23.86 -24.14
C GLN A 102 -13.07 24.23 -25.33
N ASP A 103 -11.86 23.65 -25.43
CA ASP A 103 -10.96 23.86 -26.58
C ASP A 103 -11.47 23.22 -27.89
N LEU A 104 -12.44 22.31 -27.80
CA LEU A 104 -13.05 21.62 -28.94
C LEU A 104 -14.34 22.28 -29.46
N ASN A 105 -14.82 23.34 -28.80
CA ASN A 105 -15.96 24.17 -29.22
C ASN A 105 -15.47 25.51 -29.80
#